data_AF-A0A3E0NUA5-F1
#
_entry.id   AF-A0A3E0NUA5-F1
#
_cell.length_a   1.000
_cell.length_b   1.000
_cell.length_c   1.000
_cell.angle_alpha   90.00
_cell.angle_beta   90.00
_cell.angle_gamma   90.00
#
_symmetry.space_group_name_H-M   'P 1'
#
loop_
_entity.id
_entity.type
_entity.pdbx_description
1 polymer ?
#
loop_
_entity_poly.entity_id
_entity_poly.type
_entity_poly.pdbx_seq_one_letter_code
_entity_poly.pdbx_strand_id
1 'polypeptide(L)'
;MKPPIPPALLAAPSSILWATALLASGGAPLHAAPAIASELALPLDLRLDPTQVALEVHRGEVNLIFDAGSTAPRLYVTDPTNTTRCTAAGVAIDCRPPSDARSRLVVDLVLPPGVAAVVGGLEIDLAVGPRALDSEAAGAEPASPESDEDPPVAGEVEGSEKEPSSLLDRRAAASQSSNSTFGPLELHLVDSRLYWTSSASGIVTASGSSLLLEATTGDLELALVTSHAQIRDHRGKLTATAQGGEIAVDEAAGAVELRGEGARADLRSVRGQVRAEWHEGSLRVEDGGPGLEVAGNATSLTLSRSHFSQGWSASGSDLQLLVSEVSGAGVLELTGGGGELERVGALKLDASATQLALRDADGQVDATLQPGSSLEVQRAGVLSATVREATLIGREVRQLQLDADAASLELSAIGRLGSWKVNDSVLVADFTGLGGAAGLVLDGACDAGVSLATPCFVRLEGRTTPLSSGLRVVGCEIMTPQQNRRMRHGGLQRLDGGRGTVFRVDIDDRSTLTVRGRD
;
A
#
# COMPACT_ATOMS: atom_id res chain seq x y z
N MET A 1 -24.93 50.46 -21.66
CA MET A 1 -25.73 50.06 -22.84
C MET A 1 -25.45 48.58 -23.11
N LYS A 2 -26.46 47.80 -23.49
CA LYS A 2 -26.37 46.34 -23.65
C LYS A 2 -26.54 46.01 -25.15
N PRO A 3 -25.56 45.40 -25.84
CA PRO A 3 -25.76 44.90 -27.20
C PRO A 3 -26.42 43.50 -27.19
N PRO A 4 -27.08 43.06 -28.28
CA PRO A 4 -27.90 41.85 -28.29
C PRO A 4 -27.44 40.76 -29.29
N ILE A 5 -28.22 39.66 -29.33
CA ILE A 5 -28.43 38.66 -30.42
C ILE A 5 -27.90 37.21 -30.12
N PRO A 6 -28.73 36.15 -30.35
CA PRO A 6 -28.42 34.71 -30.15
C PRO A 6 -28.36 33.98 -31.54
N PRO A 7 -28.79 32.71 -31.77
CA PRO A 7 -28.83 31.45 -30.98
C PRO A 7 -28.12 30.26 -31.71
N ALA A 8 -28.08 29.04 -31.10
CA ALA A 8 -28.03 27.66 -31.71
C ALA A 8 -27.29 26.67 -30.76
N LEU A 9 -27.88 25.51 -30.35
CA LEU A 9 -27.64 24.12 -30.84
C LEU A 9 -26.18 23.65 -30.66
N LEU A 10 -25.78 22.48 -30.12
CA LEU A 10 -26.35 21.17 -29.69
C LEU A 10 -25.33 20.56 -28.68
N ALA A 11 -25.57 19.54 -27.82
CA ALA A 11 -26.72 18.73 -27.40
C ALA A 11 -26.43 18.15 -25.97
N ALA A 12 -27.15 17.11 -25.51
CA ALA A 12 -26.81 16.33 -24.32
C ALA A 12 -26.93 14.81 -24.59
N PRO A 13 -26.09 13.94 -23.99
CA PRO A 13 -26.25 12.49 -24.06
C PRO A 13 -27.23 11.99 -22.98
N SER A 14 -28.23 11.22 -23.40
CA SER A 14 -29.29 10.67 -22.55
C SER A 14 -28.89 9.37 -21.85
N SER A 15 -29.52 9.11 -20.70
CA SER A 15 -29.30 7.93 -19.86
C SER A 15 -29.95 6.65 -20.40
N ILE A 16 -29.30 5.51 -20.08
CA ILE A 16 -29.84 4.23 -19.60
C ILE A 16 -31.31 3.89 -19.96
N LEU A 17 -31.51 2.73 -20.63
CA LEU A 17 -32.69 1.88 -20.42
C LEU A 17 -32.37 0.41 -20.74
N TRP A 18 -32.51 -0.48 -19.76
CA TRP A 18 -32.54 -1.93 -19.96
C TRP A 18 -33.94 -2.36 -20.44
N ALA A 19 -34.02 -3.37 -21.30
CA ALA A 19 -35.29 -3.99 -21.70
C ALA A 19 -35.19 -5.52 -21.70
N THR A 20 -36.11 -6.14 -20.97
CA THR A 20 -36.22 -7.60 -20.75
C THR A 20 -36.94 -8.34 -21.87
N ALA A 21 -36.47 -9.58 -22.11
CA ALA A 21 -37.22 -10.79 -22.46
C ALA A 21 -38.06 -10.86 -23.74
N LEU A 22 -37.85 -11.93 -24.51
CA LEU A 22 -38.92 -12.57 -25.27
C LEU A 22 -38.72 -14.09 -25.37
N LEU A 23 -39.75 -14.83 -24.96
CA LEU A 23 -39.87 -16.28 -25.18
C LEU A 23 -40.28 -16.55 -26.64
N ALA A 24 -39.70 -17.57 -27.27
CA ALA A 24 -40.25 -18.14 -28.50
C ALA A 24 -40.12 -19.67 -28.50
N SER A 25 -41.26 -20.33 -28.64
CA SER A 25 -41.41 -21.79 -28.72
C SER A 25 -41.08 -22.34 -30.11
N GLY A 26 -40.50 -23.54 -30.18
CA GLY A 26 -40.40 -24.31 -31.41
C GLY A 26 -39.93 -25.74 -31.14
N GLY A 27 -40.79 -26.73 -31.37
CA GLY A 27 -40.45 -28.14 -31.19
C GLY A 27 -40.58 -28.95 -32.48
N ALA A 28 -39.75 -29.98 -32.63
CA ALA A 28 -40.00 -31.16 -33.46
C ALA A 28 -39.10 -32.33 -32.97
N PRO A 29 -39.56 -33.59 -33.04
CA PRO A 29 -38.84 -34.73 -32.48
C PRO A 29 -37.98 -35.46 -33.52
N LEU A 30 -36.86 -36.09 -33.11
CA LEU A 30 -36.14 -37.06 -33.97
C LEU A 30 -35.42 -38.15 -33.15
N HIS A 31 -35.76 -39.40 -33.52
CA HIS A 31 -35.10 -40.70 -33.34
C HIS A 31 -34.30 -41.09 -32.08
N ALA A 32 -34.73 -42.23 -31.53
CA ALA A 32 -33.88 -43.15 -30.76
C ALA A 32 -33.08 -44.08 -31.68
N ALA A 33 -31.84 -44.39 -31.29
CA ALA A 33 -31.12 -45.63 -31.62
C ALA A 33 -30.01 -45.86 -30.55
N PRO A 34 -29.63 -47.11 -30.25
CA PRO A 34 -28.82 -47.42 -29.06
C PRO A 34 -27.31 -47.46 -29.32
N ALA A 35 -26.52 -47.25 -28.26
CA ALA A 35 -25.12 -47.65 -28.19
C ALA A 35 -24.94 -48.71 -27.09
N ILE A 36 -24.35 -49.84 -27.45
CA ILE A 36 -23.98 -50.95 -26.56
C ILE A 36 -22.46 -50.97 -26.44
N ALA A 37 -21.96 -51.48 -25.31
CA ALA A 37 -20.55 -51.73 -24.97
C ALA A 37 -19.74 -50.47 -24.60
N SER A 38 -18.74 -50.57 -23.70
CA SER A 38 -18.07 -51.76 -23.18
C SER A 38 -17.71 -51.62 -21.70
N GLU A 39 -17.67 -52.74 -20.97
CA GLU A 39 -16.81 -52.82 -19.78
C GLU A 39 -15.35 -52.67 -20.25
N LEU A 40 -14.61 -51.74 -19.64
CA LEU A 40 -13.15 -51.69 -19.79
C LEU A 40 -12.51 -52.18 -18.50
N ALA A 41 -12.22 -53.47 -18.44
CA ALA A 41 -11.39 -54.05 -17.40
C ALA A 41 -9.91 -53.84 -17.75
N LEU A 42 -9.17 -53.14 -16.88
CA LEU A 42 -7.81 -53.43 -16.40
C LEU A 42 -7.31 -52.25 -15.53
N PRO A 43 -6.46 -52.47 -14.53
CA PRO A 43 -6.02 -51.42 -13.61
C PRO A 43 -4.96 -50.53 -14.25
N LEU A 44 -5.04 -49.23 -13.97
CA LEU A 44 -3.93 -48.30 -14.11
C LEU A 44 -3.35 -48.02 -12.72
N ASP A 45 -2.22 -48.64 -12.38
CA ASP A 45 -1.43 -48.28 -11.19
C ASP A 45 -0.71 -46.94 -11.44
N LEU A 46 -1.46 -45.84 -11.37
CA LEU A 46 -0.91 -44.49 -11.26
C LEU A 46 -0.64 -44.18 -9.79
N ARG A 47 0.60 -44.37 -9.35
CA ARG A 47 1.09 -43.75 -8.10
C ARG A 47 1.16 -42.24 -8.30
N LEU A 48 0.21 -41.53 -7.71
CA LEU A 48 0.30 -40.10 -7.44
C LEU A 48 0.52 -39.91 -5.94
N ASP A 49 1.45 -39.01 -5.58
CA ASP A 49 1.85 -38.75 -4.20
C ASP A 49 0.73 -38.01 -3.42
N PRO A 50 0.29 -38.50 -2.24
CA PRO A 50 -0.87 -37.94 -1.54
C PRO A 50 -0.47 -36.94 -0.44
N THR A 51 -0.29 -35.67 -0.79
CA THR A 51 -0.23 -34.56 0.20
C THR A 51 -1.01 -33.32 -0.25
N GLN A 52 -2.31 -33.49 -0.52
CA GLN A 52 -3.30 -32.41 -0.58
C GLN A 52 -4.63 -32.91 0.00
N VAL A 53 -5.28 -32.10 0.84
CA VAL A 53 -6.65 -32.31 1.32
C VAL A 53 -7.46 -31.08 0.95
N ALA A 54 -8.04 -31.10 -0.25
CA ALA A 54 -8.99 -30.09 -0.68
C ALA A 54 -10.37 -30.38 -0.05
N LEU A 55 -11.06 -29.33 0.39
CA LEU A 55 -12.25 -29.47 1.25
C LEU A 55 -13.42 -28.63 0.72
N GLU A 56 -14.08 -29.15 -0.32
CA GLU A 56 -15.22 -28.50 -0.99
C GLU A 56 -16.52 -28.66 -0.18
N VAL A 57 -17.08 -27.54 0.32
CA VAL A 57 -18.26 -27.55 1.20
C VAL A 57 -19.46 -26.88 0.54
N HIS A 58 -20.37 -27.70 0.00
CA HIS A 58 -21.68 -27.25 -0.50
C HIS A 58 -22.82 -27.88 0.31
N ARG A 59 -23.40 -27.09 1.23
CA ARG A 59 -24.37 -27.51 2.27
C ARG A 59 -23.76 -28.56 3.22
N GLY A 60 -23.16 -28.05 4.30
CA GLY A 60 -22.10 -28.71 5.08
C GLY A 60 -22.26 -30.18 5.43
N GLU A 61 -21.59 -31.03 4.65
CA GLU A 61 -20.82 -32.16 5.17
C GLU A 61 -19.33 -31.83 5.01
N VAL A 62 -18.50 -32.26 5.96
CA VAL A 62 -17.04 -32.16 5.89
C VAL A 62 -16.47 -33.57 6.04
N ASN A 63 -15.89 -34.10 4.96
CA ASN A 63 -15.31 -35.43 4.92
C ASN A 63 -13.78 -35.34 5.03
N LEU A 64 -13.22 -35.73 6.18
CA LEU A 64 -11.77 -35.85 6.37
C LEU A 64 -11.33 -37.29 6.13
N ILE A 65 -10.30 -37.46 5.30
CA ILE A 65 -9.76 -38.77 4.87
C ILE A 65 -8.32 -38.87 5.40
N PHE A 66 -7.98 -40.00 6.03
CA PHE A 66 -6.64 -40.29 6.53
C PHE A 66 -6.16 -41.64 6.00
N ASP A 67 -4.87 -41.74 5.66
CA ASP A 67 -4.27 -42.98 5.18
C ASP A 67 -3.74 -43.86 6.34
N ALA A 68 -3.84 -45.18 6.19
CA ALA A 68 -3.89 -46.12 7.30
C ALA A 68 -2.52 -46.70 7.68
N GLY A 69 -1.72 -45.94 8.45
CA GLY A 69 -0.39 -46.38 8.92
C GLY A 69 -0.22 -46.55 10.44
N SER A 70 -1.03 -45.88 11.27
CA SER A 70 -0.89 -45.87 12.73
C SER A 70 -2.24 -45.74 13.44
N THR A 71 -2.24 -46.06 14.74
CA THR A 71 -3.39 -46.09 15.67
C THR A 71 -4.45 -45.00 15.42
N ALA A 72 -5.72 -45.41 15.41
CA ALA A 72 -6.87 -44.56 15.10
C ALA A 72 -6.85 -43.21 15.85
N PRO A 73 -6.97 -42.07 15.14
CA PRO A 73 -6.97 -40.76 15.78
C PRO A 73 -8.17 -40.61 16.70
N ARG A 74 -7.94 -40.05 17.89
CA ARG A 74 -9.01 -39.64 18.80
C ARG A 74 -9.25 -38.14 18.64
N LEU A 75 -10.39 -37.78 18.08
CA LEU A 75 -10.86 -36.40 18.07
C LEU A 75 -11.33 -36.04 19.49
N TYR A 76 -10.67 -35.09 20.13
CA TYR A 76 -11.15 -34.47 21.36
C TYR A 76 -11.77 -33.11 21.01
N VAL A 77 -13.05 -32.93 21.36
CA VAL A 77 -13.73 -31.63 21.29
C VAL A 77 -13.85 -31.11 22.71
N THR A 78 -12.96 -30.21 23.10
CA THR A 78 -12.96 -29.56 24.41
C THR A 78 -13.74 -28.25 24.38
N ASP A 79 -14.87 -28.22 25.09
CA ASP A 79 -15.52 -26.97 25.50
C ASP A 79 -14.71 -26.37 26.68
N PRO A 80 -14.04 -25.21 26.50
CA PRO A 80 -13.22 -24.61 27.55
C PRO A 80 -14.04 -24.05 28.73
N THR A 81 -15.37 -24.03 28.64
CA THR A 81 -16.25 -23.42 29.64
C THR A 81 -16.96 -24.39 30.58
N ASN A 82 -16.84 -25.72 30.36
CA ASN A 82 -17.59 -26.69 31.17
C ASN A 82 -16.84 -28.01 31.45
N THR A 83 -16.43 -28.22 32.71
CA THR A 83 -15.85 -29.49 33.20
C THR A 83 -16.89 -30.59 33.46
N THR A 84 -18.08 -30.46 32.89
CA THR A 84 -19.17 -31.43 32.96
C THR A 84 -19.60 -31.80 31.54
N ARG A 85 -19.74 -33.11 31.26
CA ARG A 85 -20.16 -33.61 29.93
C ARG A 85 -21.49 -32.98 29.49
N CYS A 86 -21.42 -32.02 28.58
CA CYS A 86 -22.61 -31.39 28.02
C CYS A 86 -23.32 -32.32 27.04
N THR A 87 -24.36 -33.01 27.50
CA THR A 87 -25.54 -33.29 26.65
C THR A 87 -26.46 -32.08 26.70
N ALA A 88 -26.12 -31.04 25.93
CA ALA A 88 -26.92 -29.82 25.76
C ALA A 88 -27.42 -29.72 24.30
N ALA A 89 -28.67 -29.28 24.13
CA ALA A 89 -29.39 -29.42 22.87
C ALA A 89 -28.87 -28.49 21.75
N GLY A 90 -28.67 -29.04 20.55
CA GLY A 90 -28.44 -28.27 19.33
C GLY A 90 -27.49 -28.94 18.35
N VAL A 91 -26.43 -29.58 18.86
CA VAL A 91 -25.43 -30.30 18.05
C VAL A 91 -25.62 -31.81 18.25
N ALA A 92 -25.97 -32.52 17.18
CA ALA A 92 -26.09 -33.97 17.17
C ALA A 92 -24.81 -34.60 16.59
N ILE A 93 -24.03 -35.27 17.43
CA ILE A 93 -22.85 -36.04 17.03
C ILE A 93 -23.25 -37.53 16.99
N ASP A 94 -23.44 -38.11 15.80
CA ASP A 94 -23.82 -39.52 15.62
C ASP A 94 -22.60 -40.41 15.32
N CYS A 95 -21.90 -40.83 16.38
CA CYS A 95 -20.77 -41.76 16.29
C CYS A 95 -21.24 -43.21 16.09
N ARG A 96 -21.39 -43.66 14.84
CA ARG A 96 -21.73 -45.06 14.52
C ARG A 96 -20.49 -45.95 14.36
N PRO A 97 -20.41 -47.11 15.02
CA PRO A 97 -19.35 -48.09 14.75
C PRO A 97 -19.61 -48.80 13.41
N PRO A 98 -18.57 -49.04 12.58
CA PRO A 98 -18.73 -49.70 11.28
C PRO A 98 -18.90 -51.22 11.44
N SER A 99 -19.71 -51.82 10.57
CA SER A 99 -19.97 -53.27 10.54
C SER A 99 -18.96 -54.09 9.72
N ASP A 100 -17.96 -53.43 9.12
CA ASP A 100 -16.92 -54.05 8.29
C ASP A 100 -15.58 -53.34 8.49
N ALA A 101 -14.47 -54.02 8.10
CA ALA A 101 -13.08 -53.66 8.42
C ALA A 101 -12.51 -52.40 7.73
N ARG A 102 -13.35 -51.39 7.46
CA ARG A 102 -12.96 -50.04 7.08
C ARG A 102 -13.46 -49.10 8.17
N SER A 103 -12.55 -48.72 9.07
CA SER A 103 -12.83 -48.01 10.32
C SER A 103 -13.30 -46.56 10.11
N ARG A 104 -14.53 -46.37 9.64
CA ARG A 104 -15.19 -45.06 9.51
C ARG A 104 -15.75 -44.65 10.88
N LEU A 105 -15.22 -43.57 11.46
CA LEU A 105 -15.90 -42.82 12.52
C LEU A 105 -16.51 -41.57 11.87
N VAL A 106 -17.81 -41.38 12.02
CA VAL A 106 -18.53 -40.19 11.56
C VAL A 106 -18.74 -39.27 12.77
N VAL A 107 -18.57 -37.97 12.57
CA VAL A 107 -18.85 -36.93 13.58
C VAL A 107 -19.60 -35.82 12.85
N ASP A 108 -20.93 -35.85 12.96
CA ASP A 108 -21.79 -34.84 12.36
C ASP A 108 -21.80 -33.56 13.21
N LEU A 109 -21.76 -32.40 12.54
CA LEU A 109 -21.77 -31.08 13.18
C LEU A 109 -22.76 -30.16 12.44
N VAL A 110 -24.06 -30.39 12.72
CA VAL A 110 -25.15 -29.63 12.11
C VAL A 110 -25.30 -28.28 12.81
N LEU A 111 -25.01 -27.19 12.11
CA LEU A 111 -25.20 -25.82 12.59
C LEU A 111 -26.39 -25.15 11.88
N PRO A 112 -27.46 -24.77 12.61
CA PRO A 112 -28.58 -24.01 12.05
C PRO A 112 -28.17 -22.60 11.56
N PRO A 113 -28.91 -22.01 10.60
CA PRO A 113 -28.72 -20.63 10.19
C PRO A 113 -28.77 -19.66 11.39
N GLY A 114 -27.77 -18.79 11.52
CA GLY A 114 -27.66 -17.83 12.61
C GLY A 114 -26.99 -18.34 13.89
N VAL A 115 -26.50 -19.59 13.93
CA VAL A 115 -25.68 -20.11 15.04
C VAL A 115 -24.21 -19.73 14.85
N ALA A 116 -23.60 -19.14 15.88
CA ALA A 116 -22.17 -18.87 15.92
C ALA A 116 -21.43 -20.09 16.48
N ALA A 117 -20.47 -20.64 15.72
CA ALA A 117 -19.53 -21.62 16.21
C ALA A 117 -18.24 -20.92 16.68
N VAL A 118 -17.87 -21.12 17.94
CA VAL A 118 -16.55 -20.73 18.46
C VAL A 118 -15.68 -21.99 18.41
N VAL A 119 -14.83 -22.10 17.38
CA VAL A 119 -13.80 -23.15 17.31
C VAL A 119 -12.59 -22.70 18.15
N GLY A 120 -12.79 -22.64 19.46
CA GLY A 120 -11.73 -22.33 20.41
C GLY A 120 -10.86 -23.55 20.64
N GLY A 121 -9.61 -23.51 20.17
CA GLY A 121 -8.61 -24.54 20.46
C GLY A 121 -8.95 -25.93 19.92
N LEU A 122 -8.88 -26.12 18.60
CA LEU A 122 -8.79 -27.45 18.01
C LEU A 122 -7.36 -28.00 18.19
N GLU A 123 -7.04 -28.43 19.41
CA GLU A 123 -5.78 -29.10 19.72
C GLU A 123 -5.88 -30.58 19.30
N ILE A 124 -5.41 -30.89 18.08
CA ILE A 124 -5.37 -32.27 17.57
C ILE A 124 -4.14 -32.98 18.13
N ASP A 125 -4.28 -33.47 19.35
CA ASP A 125 -3.21 -34.12 20.09
C ASP A 125 -2.95 -35.56 19.56
N LEU A 126 -2.07 -35.67 18.56
CA LEU A 126 -1.68 -36.94 17.92
C LEU A 126 -0.65 -37.71 18.77
N ALA A 127 -1.13 -38.29 19.86
CA ALA A 127 -0.35 -39.20 20.70
C ALA A 127 -0.02 -40.52 19.95
N VAL A 128 1.13 -40.55 19.27
CA VAL A 128 1.70 -41.79 18.72
C VAL A 128 2.24 -42.64 19.88
N GLY A 129 1.42 -43.58 20.35
CA GLY A 129 1.85 -44.54 21.36
C GLY A 129 3.01 -45.40 20.84
N PRO A 130 4.04 -45.70 21.66
CA PRO A 130 5.16 -46.52 21.23
C PRO A 130 4.66 -47.90 20.81
N ARG A 131 5.15 -48.40 19.66
CA ARG A 131 4.89 -49.77 19.19
C ARG A 131 5.26 -50.75 20.31
N ALA A 132 4.33 -51.63 20.66
CA ALA A 132 4.67 -52.85 21.37
C ALA A 132 5.62 -53.67 20.48
N LEU A 133 6.89 -53.73 20.88
CA LEU A 133 7.85 -54.68 20.35
C LEU A 133 7.83 -55.90 21.27
N ASP A 134 7.33 -57.01 20.75
CA ASP A 134 7.52 -58.31 21.37
C ASP A 134 9.02 -58.64 21.37
N SER A 135 9.60 -58.87 22.55
CA SER A 135 10.92 -59.46 22.68
C SER A 135 11.01 -60.31 23.95
N GLU A 136 10.81 -61.61 23.81
CA GLU A 136 11.36 -62.59 24.75
C GLU A 136 12.89 -62.56 24.66
N ALA A 137 13.59 -62.18 25.75
CA ALA A 137 14.96 -62.63 26.00
C ALA A 137 15.37 -62.43 27.47
N ALA A 138 15.87 -63.51 28.06
CA ALA A 138 16.35 -63.67 29.43
C ALA A 138 17.27 -62.56 30.01
N GLY A 139 16.88 -62.03 31.17
CA GLY A 139 17.59 -62.19 32.44
C GLY A 139 18.98 -61.56 32.67
N ALA A 140 19.05 -60.63 33.64
CA ALA A 140 20.09 -60.58 34.68
C ALA A 140 19.67 -59.64 35.84
N GLU A 141 20.11 -59.93 37.07
CA GLU A 141 19.84 -59.14 38.29
C GLU A 141 20.66 -57.84 38.37
N PRO A 142 20.21 -56.85 39.19
CA PRO A 142 20.97 -55.64 39.45
C PRO A 142 21.98 -55.82 40.60
N ALA A 143 23.20 -55.32 40.42
CA ALA A 143 24.12 -55.00 41.52
C ALA A 143 24.20 -53.48 41.68
N SER A 144 24.13 -53.00 42.93
CA SER A 144 24.20 -51.57 43.27
C SER A 144 25.62 -51.22 43.79
N PRO A 145 25.91 -50.07 44.43
CA PRO A 145 27.08 -49.26 44.05
C PRO A 145 28.20 -49.22 45.10
N GLU A 146 29.37 -48.75 44.69
CA GLU A 146 30.52 -48.23 45.49
C GLU A 146 31.65 -47.93 44.46
N SER A 147 32.60 -47.02 44.65
CA SER A 147 32.84 -45.99 45.68
C SER A 147 33.83 -44.94 45.15
N ASP A 148 34.12 -43.93 45.97
CA ASP A 148 35.15 -42.88 45.80
C ASP A 148 36.53 -43.38 45.35
N GLU A 149 37.28 -42.55 44.59
CA GLU A 149 38.52 -41.88 45.07
C GLU A 149 39.21 -41.03 43.97
N ASP A 150 39.53 -39.78 44.34
CA ASP A 150 40.45 -38.81 43.69
C ASP A 150 41.74 -38.75 44.56
N PRO A 151 42.87 -38.12 44.16
CA PRO A 151 43.43 -37.75 42.85
C PRO A 151 44.94 -38.17 42.83
N PRO A 152 45.97 -37.37 42.44
CA PRO A 152 46.14 -36.42 41.31
C PRO A 152 47.36 -36.76 40.41
N VAL A 153 47.36 -36.29 39.15
CA VAL A 153 48.61 -36.09 38.39
C VAL A 153 48.55 -34.76 37.63
N ALA A 154 49.61 -33.95 37.75
CA ALA A 154 49.74 -32.68 37.04
C ALA A 154 50.17 -32.89 35.57
N GLY A 155 49.59 -32.11 34.66
CA GLY A 155 50.00 -32.06 33.26
C GLY A 155 49.59 -30.72 32.64
N GLU A 156 50.58 -29.89 32.31
CA GLU A 156 50.38 -28.66 31.55
C GLU A 156 50.06 -29.02 30.09
N VAL A 157 48.92 -28.56 29.57
CA VAL A 157 48.60 -28.61 28.13
C VAL A 157 47.91 -27.31 27.71
N GLU A 158 48.52 -26.58 26.79
CA GLU A 158 47.89 -25.46 26.09
C GLU A 158 46.82 -26.00 25.11
N GLY A 159 45.59 -25.50 25.20
CA GLY A 159 44.50 -25.97 24.34
C GLY A 159 43.21 -25.16 24.53
N SER A 160 43.16 -23.96 23.94
CA SER A 160 41.99 -23.07 24.03
C SER A 160 40.89 -23.46 23.04
N GLU A 161 40.19 -24.57 23.28
CA GLU A 161 38.87 -24.81 22.68
C GLU A 161 37.75 -24.18 23.51
N LYS A 162 36.88 -23.42 22.86
CA LYS A 162 35.71 -22.77 23.48
C LYS A 162 34.54 -23.74 23.58
N GLU A 163 34.26 -24.25 24.77
CA GLU A 163 32.91 -24.75 25.08
C GLU A 163 31.94 -23.59 25.36
N PRO A 164 30.66 -23.68 24.92
CA PRO A 164 29.65 -22.65 25.14
C PRO A 164 29.07 -22.73 26.57
N SER A 165 29.39 -21.73 27.39
CA SER A 165 28.98 -21.66 28.80
C SER A 165 27.77 -20.75 29.02
N SER A 166 26.57 -21.20 28.63
CA SER A 166 25.34 -20.68 29.24
C SER A 166 24.17 -21.69 29.28
N LEU A 167 23.48 -21.75 30.43
CA LEU A 167 22.17 -22.42 30.55
C LEU A 167 21.03 -21.62 29.90
N LEU A 168 21.32 -20.42 29.39
CA LEU A 168 20.37 -19.60 28.63
C LEU A 168 20.27 -20.04 27.16
N ASP A 169 21.38 -20.48 26.55
CA ASP A 169 21.41 -20.98 25.18
C ASP A 169 20.61 -22.28 25.01
N ARG A 170 20.59 -23.15 26.04
CA ARG A 170 19.70 -24.33 26.06
C ARG A 170 18.21 -23.96 26.06
N ARG A 171 17.83 -22.76 26.52
CA ARG A 171 16.44 -22.28 26.47
C ARG A 171 16.07 -21.68 25.10
N ALA A 172 17.04 -21.12 24.37
CA ALA A 172 16.86 -20.70 22.98
C ALA A 172 16.81 -21.90 22.00
N ALA A 173 17.58 -22.96 22.27
CA ALA A 173 17.52 -24.20 21.49
C ALA A 173 16.19 -24.97 21.72
N ALA A 174 15.62 -24.91 22.93
CA ALA A 174 14.35 -25.56 23.26
C ALA A 174 13.09 -24.83 22.72
N SER A 175 13.23 -23.62 22.16
CA SER A 175 12.16 -22.93 21.43
C SER A 175 12.28 -23.05 19.91
N GLN A 176 13.17 -23.90 19.41
CA GLN A 176 13.12 -24.33 18.01
C GLN A 176 11.97 -25.33 17.84
N SER A 177 10.79 -24.73 17.72
CA SER A 177 9.52 -25.28 17.28
C SER A 177 9.63 -26.62 16.57
N SER A 178 8.83 -27.59 17.03
CA SER A 178 8.36 -28.66 16.16
C SER A 178 7.82 -28.06 14.86
N ASN A 179 8.55 -28.26 13.75
CA ASN A 179 8.01 -28.03 12.42
C ASN A 179 6.93 -29.08 12.18
N SER A 180 5.72 -28.80 12.64
CA SER A 180 4.56 -29.64 12.40
C SER A 180 4.21 -29.56 10.91
N THR A 181 4.44 -30.66 10.19
CA THR A 181 4.30 -30.78 8.73
C THR A 181 2.83 -30.80 8.27
N PHE A 182 2.03 -29.84 8.74
CA PHE A 182 0.67 -29.63 8.27
C PHE A 182 0.67 -28.58 7.16
N GLY A 183 -0.07 -28.87 6.08
CA GLY A 183 -0.34 -27.89 5.04
C GLY A 183 -1.21 -26.74 5.55
N PRO A 184 -1.42 -25.69 4.74
CA PRO A 184 -2.32 -24.60 5.10
C PRO A 184 -3.74 -25.12 5.32
N LEU A 185 -4.46 -24.52 6.27
CA LEU A 185 -5.88 -24.82 6.49
C LEU A 185 -6.74 -24.10 5.44
N GLU A 186 -7.38 -24.86 4.56
CA GLU A 186 -8.31 -24.35 3.54
C GLU A 186 -9.75 -24.30 4.08
N LEU A 187 -10.41 -23.14 3.96
CA LEU A 187 -11.78 -22.91 4.42
C LEU A 187 -12.63 -22.23 3.32
N HIS A 188 -13.82 -22.76 3.07
CA HIS A 188 -14.81 -22.18 2.16
C HIS A 188 -16.07 -21.78 2.93
N LEU A 189 -16.45 -20.50 2.85
CA LEU A 189 -17.54 -19.88 3.64
C LEU A 189 -18.57 -19.20 2.74
N VAL A 190 -19.86 -19.44 3.01
CA VAL A 190 -20.98 -18.75 2.35
C VAL A 190 -22.00 -18.33 3.40
N ASP A 191 -22.39 -17.05 3.42
CA ASP A 191 -23.33 -16.45 4.37
C ASP A 191 -23.04 -16.81 5.85
N SER A 192 -21.76 -16.95 6.18
CA SER A 192 -21.27 -17.59 7.40
C SER A 192 -20.45 -16.65 8.28
N ARG A 193 -20.15 -17.09 9.50
CA ARG A 193 -19.25 -16.39 10.43
C ARG A 193 -18.08 -17.28 10.82
N LEU A 194 -16.87 -16.76 10.70
CA LEU A 194 -15.64 -17.42 11.16
C LEU A 194 -15.01 -16.60 12.28
N TYR A 195 -14.70 -17.27 13.38
CA TYR A 195 -13.75 -16.80 14.38
C TYR A 195 -12.54 -17.72 14.35
N TRP A 196 -11.35 -17.18 14.07
CA TRP A 196 -10.13 -17.97 13.93
C TRP A 196 -9.00 -17.33 14.75
N THR A 197 -8.62 -18.05 15.81
CA THR A 197 -7.41 -17.84 16.61
C THR A 197 -6.52 -19.09 16.50
N SER A 198 -5.60 -19.16 15.53
CA SER A 198 -4.63 -20.25 15.47
C SER A 198 -3.30 -19.83 14.85
N SER A 199 -2.28 -20.64 15.10
CA SER A 199 -0.89 -20.41 14.71
C SER A 199 -0.49 -21.08 13.39
N ALA A 200 -1.46 -21.42 12.53
CA ALA A 200 -1.23 -22.11 11.27
C ALA A 200 -1.55 -21.20 10.07
N SER A 201 -0.78 -21.37 8.98
CA SER A 201 -1.09 -20.76 7.69
C SER A 201 -2.46 -21.20 7.16
N GLY A 202 -3.10 -20.34 6.38
CA GLY A 202 -4.51 -20.49 6.05
C GLY A 202 -4.93 -19.89 4.72
N ILE A 203 -5.89 -20.52 4.06
CA ILE A 203 -6.54 -20.02 2.85
C ILE A 203 -8.05 -19.96 3.12
N VAL A 204 -8.66 -18.77 3.02
CA VAL A 204 -10.11 -18.59 3.23
C VAL A 204 -10.76 -17.98 2.00
N THR A 205 -11.66 -18.74 1.37
CA THR A 205 -12.59 -18.21 0.37
C THR A 205 -13.92 -17.93 1.03
N ALA A 206 -14.40 -16.69 0.97
CA ALA A 206 -15.62 -16.27 1.69
C ALA A 206 -16.54 -15.41 0.83
N SER A 207 -17.84 -15.73 0.82
CA SER A 207 -18.89 -14.97 0.16
C SER A 207 -20.00 -14.60 1.15
N GLY A 208 -20.47 -13.34 1.13
CA GLY A 208 -21.52 -12.86 2.04
C GLY A 208 -21.23 -13.02 3.54
N SER A 209 -19.96 -13.21 3.91
CA SER A 209 -19.56 -13.75 5.22
C SER A 209 -18.87 -12.71 6.11
N SER A 210 -18.75 -13.01 7.41
CA SER A 210 -18.01 -12.19 8.38
C SER A 210 -16.88 -12.99 9.02
N LEU A 211 -15.65 -12.49 8.90
CA LEU A 211 -14.44 -13.12 9.42
C LEU A 211 -13.87 -12.25 10.55
N LEU A 212 -13.53 -12.87 11.67
CA LEU A 212 -12.74 -12.29 12.75
C LEU A 212 -11.52 -13.19 13.01
N LEU A 213 -10.35 -12.68 12.64
CA LEU A 213 -9.05 -13.34 12.71
C LEU A 213 -8.23 -12.64 13.78
N GLU A 214 -7.97 -13.28 14.93
CA GLU A 214 -7.29 -12.64 16.06
C GLU A 214 -6.07 -13.46 16.50
N ALA A 215 -4.95 -12.78 16.78
CA ALA A 215 -3.68 -13.38 17.24
C ALA A 215 -3.20 -14.54 16.35
N THR A 216 -3.38 -14.41 15.03
CA THR A 216 -3.05 -15.45 14.05
C THR A 216 -1.58 -15.41 13.66
N THR A 217 -0.97 -16.57 13.44
CA THR A 217 0.43 -16.66 12.97
C THR A 217 0.57 -17.62 11.79
N GLY A 218 1.60 -17.43 10.97
CA GLY A 218 1.70 -18.09 9.67
C GLY A 218 1.08 -17.24 8.57
N ASP A 219 1.16 -17.68 7.32
CA ASP A 219 0.72 -16.88 6.17
C ASP A 219 -0.78 -17.07 5.93
N LEU A 220 -1.50 -15.96 5.70
CA LEU A 220 -2.93 -15.96 5.40
C LEU A 220 -3.20 -15.49 3.97
N GLU A 221 -4.01 -16.25 3.25
CA GLU A 221 -4.56 -15.89 1.94
C GLU A 221 -6.10 -15.80 2.03
N LEU A 222 -6.65 -14.64 1.69
CA LEU A 222 -8.10 -14.38 1.76
C LEU A 222 -8.66 -14.02 0.38
N ALA A 223 -9.70 -14.71 -0.04
CA ALA A 223 -10.49 -14.38 -1.23
C ALA A 223 -11.92 -14.03 -0.79
N LEU A 224 -12.25 -12.74 -0.83
CA LEU A 224 -13.47 -12.18 -0.24
C LEU A 224 -14.39 -11.63 -1.34
N VAL A 225 -15.63 -12.11 -1.39
CA VAL A 225 -16.70 -11.55 -2.23
C VAL A 225 -17.78 -11.00 -1.30
N THR A 226 -18.05 -9.70 -1.40
CA THR A 226 -19.06 -8.98 -0.59
C THR A 226 -19.01 -9.27 0.92
N SER A 227 -17.83 -9.60 1.44
CA SER A 227 -17.60 -10.09 2.81
C SER A 227 -16.88 -9.04 3.66
N HIS A 228 -16.95 -9.18 4.98
CA HIS A 228 -16.24 -8.33 5.93
C HIS A 228 -15.19 -9.14 6.69
N ALA A 229 -13.92 -8.76 6.62
CA ALA A 229 -12.84 -9.37 7.39
C ALA A 229 -12.21 -8.37 8.37
N GLN A 230 -12.14 -8.74 9.64
CA GLN A 230 -11.38 -8.04 10.67
C GLN A 230 -10.21 -8.91 11.14
N ILE A 231 -9.00 -8.38 11.07
CA ILE A 231 -7.74 -9.08 11.35
C ILE A 231 -6.99 -8.31 12.44
N ARG A 232 -6.58 -8.98 13.52
CA ARG A 232 -5.89 -8.38 14.67
C ARG A 232 -4.65 -9.17 15.13
N ASP A 233 -3.56 -8.46 15.45
CA ASP A 233 -2.25 -9.03 15.86
C ASP A 233 -1.82 -10.20 14.95
N HIS A 234 -1.80 -9.94 13.64
CA HIS A 234 -1.42 -10.95 12.66
C HIS A 234 0.10 -11.02 12.46
N ARG A 235 0.66 -12.23 12.51
CA ARG A 235 2.11 -12.48 12.42
C ARG A 235 2.45 -13.50 11.33
N GLY A 236 2.46 -13.00 10.11
CA GLY A 236 2.89 -13.68 8.89
C GLY A 236 2.67 -12.78 7.68
N LYS A 237 2.79 -13.32 6.48
CA LYS A 237 2.35 -12.61 5.27
C LYS A 237 0.82 -12.67 5.19
N LEU A 238 0.18 -11.52 5.05
CA LEU A 238 -1.23 -11.42 4.70
C LEU A 238 -1.37 -11.10 3.20
N THR A 239 -2.06 -11.95 2.47
CA THR A 239 -2.51 -11.71 1.10
C THR A 239 -4.03 -11.67 1.10
N ALA A 240 -4.66 -10.62 0.57
CA ALA A 240 -6.12 -10.56 0.51
C ALA A 240 -6.61 -9.94 -0.81
N THR A 241 -7.55 -10.63 -1.47
CA THR A 241 -8.28 -10.16 -2.63
C THR A 241 -9.74 -9.93 -2.25
N ALA A 242 -10.28 -8.73 -2.48
CA ALA A 242 -11.66 -8.37 -2.18
C ALA A 242 -12.42 -7.84 -3.40
N GLN A 243 -13.61 -8.39 -3.65
CA GLN A 243 -14.58 -7.86 -4.60
C GLN A 243 -15.81 -7.36 -3.84
N GLY A 244 -15.85 -6.04 -3.62
CA GLY A 244 -16.73 -5.39 -2.65
C GLY A 244 -16.41 -5.78 -1.19
N GLY A 245 -17.22 -5.26 -0.26
CA GLY A 245 -17.05 -5.55 1.17
C GLY A 245 -15.95 -4.70 1.85
N GLU A 246 -15.43 -5.19 2.97
CA GLU A 246 -14.50 -4.45 3.82
C GLU A 246 -13.40 -5.35 4.42
N ILE A 247 -12.15 -4.88 4.38
CA ILE A 247 -11.00 -5.46 5.08
C ILE A 247 -10.51 -4.45 6.12
N ALA A 248 -10.51 -4.83 7.39
CA ALA A 248 -9.89 -4.08 8.47
C ALA A 248 -8.71 -4.87 9.05
N VAL A 249 -7.50 -4.32 9.02
CA VAL A 249 -6.30 -4.90 9.63
C VAL A 249 -5.81 -3.96 10.72
N ASP A 250 -5.68 -4.47 11.93
CA ASP A 250 -5.31 -3.73 13.14
C ASP A 250 -4.12 -4.46 13.81
N GLU A 251 -2.94 -3.87 13.74
CA GLU A 251 -1.65 -4.51 14.09
C GLU A 251 -1.32 -5.77 13.25
N ALA A 252 -0.48 -5.59 12.22
CA ALA A 252 0.12 -6.70 11.47
C ALA A 252 1.66 -6.60 11.48
N ALA A 253 2.34 -7.70 11.78
CA ALA A 253 3.80 -7.74 11.93
C ALA A 253 4.56 -8.12 10.64
N GLY A 254 3.90 -8.77 9.68
CA GLY A 254 4.49 -9.15 8.39
C GLY A 254 4.00 -8.30 7.23
N ALA A 255 4.37 -8.69 6.00
CA ALA A 255 3.99 -7.98 4.79
C ALA A 255 2.48 -8.14 4.50
N VAL A 256 1.87 -7.07 3.98
CA VAL A 256 0.45 -7.04 3.61
C VAL A 256 0.34 -6.74 2.12
N GLU A 257 -0.21 -7.68 1.36
CA GLU A 257 -0.49 -7.57 -0.07
C GLU A 257 -2.01 -7.59 -0.30
N LEU A 258 -2.55 -6.48 -0.78
CA LEU A 258 -3.98 -6.30 -1.04
C LEU A 258 -4.31 -6.19 -2.53
N ARG A 259 -5.42 -6.80 -2.92
CA ARG A 259 -6.13 -6.53 -4.19
C ARG A 259 -7.58 -6.19 -3.91
N GLY A 260 -8.12 -5.16 -4.55
CA GLY A 260 -9.49 -4.72 -4.31
C GLY A 260 -10.19 -4.24 -5.58
N GLU A 261 -11.45 -4.65 -5.75
CA GLU A 261 -12.39 -4.08 -6.72
C GLU A 261 -13.65 -3.62 -5.99
N GLY A 262 -13.95 -2.31 -6.00
CA GLY A 262 -15.16 -1.72 -5.37
C GLY A 262 -15.24 -1.90 -3.85
N ALA A 263 -14.13 -2.23 -3.19
CA ALA A 263 -14.05 -2.60 -1.79
C ALA A 263 -13.51 -1.46 -0.91
N ARG A 264 -13.60 -1.64 0.42
CA ARG A 264 -12.92 -0.79 1.40
C ARG A 264 -11.81 -1.55 2.13
N ALA A 265 -10.66 -0.90 2.33
CA ALA A 265 -9.60 -1.36 3.21
C ALA A 265 -9.21 -0.28 4.24
N ASP A 266 -9.02 -0.68 5.49
CA ASP A 266 -8.51 0.16 6.60
C ASP A 266 -7.36 -0.60 7.28
N LEU A 267 -6.13 -0.15 7.04
CA LEU A 267 -4.89 -0.74 7.56
C LEU A 267 -4.33 0.16 8.67
N ARG A 268 -4.12 -0.40 9.87
CA ARG A 268 -3.61 0.34 11.03
C ARG A 268 -2.44 -0.37 11.68
N SER A 269 -1.39 0.39 11.98
CA SER A 269 -0.20 -0.08 12.70
C SER A 269 0.46 -1.32 12.06
N VAL A 270 0.50 -1.35 10.72
CA VAL A 270 1.15 -2.42 9.96
C VAL A 270 2.66 -2.18 9.97
N ARG A 271 3.44 -3.15 10.50
CA ARG A 271 4.90 -3.03 10.66
C ARG A 271 5.69 -3.58 9.47
N GLY A 272 5.08 -4.41 8.62
CA GLY A 272 5.68 -4.88 7.39
C GLY A 272 5.47 -3.94 6.20
N GLN A 273 6.02 -4.30 5.04
CA GLN A 273 5.75 -3.59 3.79
C GLN A 273 4.28 -3.77 3.39
N VAL A 274 3.65 -2.69 2.92
CA VAL A 274 2.30 -2.72 2.36
C VAL A 274 2.38 -2.58 0.84
N ARG A 275 1.71 -3.48 0.12
CA ARG A 275 1.41 -3.33 -1.31
C ARG A 275 -0.10 -3.41 -1.52
N ALA A 276 -0.65 -2.54 -2.36
CA ALA A 276 -2.06 -2.58 -2.71
C ALA A 276 -2.30 -2.28 -4.20
N GLU A 277 -3.15 -3.07 -4.83
CA GLU A 277 -3.69 -2.86 -6.17
C GLU A 277 -5.21 -2.67 -6.01
N TRP A 278 -5.69 -1.43 -6.08
CA TRP A 278 -7.04 -1.07 -5.62
C TRP A 278 -7.82 -0.27 -6.67
N HIS A 279 -8.87 -0.88 -7.19
CA HIS A 279 -9.70 -0.38 -8.28
C HIS A 279 -11.10 -0.08 -7.75
N GLU A 280 -11.50 1.19 -7.76
CA GLU A 280 -12.77 1.67 -7.18
C GLU A 280 -12.91 1.45 -5.64
N GLY A 281 -13.46 2.43 -4.94
CA GLY A 281 -13.64 2.39 -3.49
C GLY A 281 -12.55 3.13 -2.72
N SER A 282 -12.12 2.61 -1.57
CA SER A 282 -11.22 3.36 -0.67
C SER A 282 -10.22 2.50 0.09
N LEU A 283 -8.95 2.91 0.08
CA LEU A 283 -7.87 2.38 0.91
C LEU A 283 -7.42 3.44 1.93
N ARG A 284 -7.45 3.10 3.22
CA ARG A 284 -6.84 3.88 4.30
C ARG A 284 -5.62 3.14 4.85
N VAL A 285 -4.52 3.86 5.04
CA VAL A 285 -3.32 3.38 5.74
C VAL A 285 -2.97 4.39 6.84
N GLU A 286 -2.87 3.89 8.07
CA GLU A 286 -2.50 4.63 9.28
C GLU A 286 -1.35 3.90 9.97
N ASP A 287 -0.33 4.64 10.41
CA ASP A 287 0.88 4.10 11.04
C ASP A 287 1.49 2.94 10.22
N GLY A 288 1.65 3.17 8.90
CA GLY A 288 2.19 2.20 7.96
C GLY A 288 3.69 1.91 8.19
N GLY A 289 4.12 0.75 7.68
CA GLY A 289 5.44 0.17 7.96
C GLY A 289 6.60 0.82 7.19
N PRO A 290 7.71 0.11 6.96
CA PRO A 290 8.90 0.70 6.36
C PRO A 290 8.67 1.22 4.93
N GLY A 291 7.71 0.68 4.18
CA GLY A 291 7.39 1.15 2.83
C GLY A 291 5.97 0.80 2.41
N LEU A 292 5.46 1.58 1.47
CA LEU A 292 4.11 1.48 0.90
C LEU A 292 4.16 1.61 -0.62
N GLU A 293 3.44 0.76 -1.33
CA GLU A 293 3.28 0.80 -2.78
C GLU A 293 1.79 0.63 -3.12
N VAL A 294 1.17 1.64 -3.72
CA VAL A 294 -0.25 1.61 -4.11
C VAL A 294 -0.39 1.86 -5.61
N ALA A 295 -1.05 0.96 -6.31
CA ALA A 295 -1.52 1.15 -7.68
C ALA A 295 -3.06 1.12 -7.70
N GLY A 296 -3.71 1.91 -8.56
CA GLY A 296 -5.17 1.88 -8.63
C GLY A 296 -5.82 2.82 -9.63
N ASN A 297 -7.14 2.68 -9.82
CA ASN A 297 -7.94 3.64 -10.55
C ASN A 297 -9.24 3.98 -9.81
N ALA A 298 -9.71 5.23 -9.92
CA ALA A 298 -10.94 5.73 -9.31
C ALA A 298 -11.06 5.43 -7.79
N THR A 299 -9.92 5.41 -7.10
CA THR A 299 -9.80 5.02 -5.69
C THR A 299 -9.50 6.23 -4.81
N SER A 300 -10.14 6.30 -3.65
CA SER A 300 -9.73 7.21 -2.58
C SER A 300 -8.62 6.58 -1.75
N LEU A 301 -7.46 7.24 -1.67
CA LEU A 301 -6.32 6.82 -0.86
C LEU A 301 -6.09 7.81 0.28
N THR A 302 -6.26 7.34 1.52
CA THR A 302 -5.96 8.12 2.72
C THR A 302 -4.71 7.58 3.40
N LEU A 303 -3.66 8.39 3.51
CA LEU A 303 -2.43 8.07 4.23
C LEU A 303 -2.29 9.00 5.43
N SER A 304 -2.07 8.45 6.63
CA SER A 304 -1.92 9.27 7.84
C SER A 304 -0.84 8.76 8.78
N ARG A 305 -0.15 9.69 9.46
CA ARG A 305 0.78 9.44 10.60
C ARG A 305 1.87 8.39 10.35
N SER A 306 2.25 8.20 9.08
CA SER A 306 3.12 7.09 8.66
C SER A 306 4.58 7.51 8.49
N HIS A 307 5.51 6.60 8.77
CA HIS A 307 6.96 6.82 8.61
C HIS A 307 7.58 5.76 7.71
N PHE A 308 7.58 6.04 6.41
CA PHE A 308 8.08 5.13 5.39
C PHE A 308 9.60 5.31 5.19
N SER A 309 10.40 4.58 5.97
CA SER A 309 11.87 4.65 5.94
C SER A 309 12.49 4.19 4.60
N GLN A 310 11.75 3.38 3.82
CA GLN A 310 12.10 2.94 2.47
C GLN A 310 11.39 3.78 1.38
N GLY A 311 10.57 4.76 1.79
CA GLY A 311 9.73 5.56 0.91
C GLY A 311 8.37 4.95 0.61
N TRP A 312 7.53 5.73 -0.07
CA TRP A 312 6.17 5.37 -0.44
C TRP A 312 5.88 5.75 -1.90
N SER A 313 5.01 4.99 -2.56
CA SER A 313 4.52 5.32 -3.90
C SER A 313 3.00 5.17 -4.01
N ALA A 314 2.39 6.05 -4.81
CA ALA A 314 1.03 5.86 -5.29
C ALA A 314 0.93 6.22 -6.78
N SER A 315 0.34 5.34 -7.59
CA SER A 315 0.24 5.51 -9.04
C SER A 315 -1.11 5.08 -9.61
N GLY A 316 -1.48 5.71 -10.73
CA GLY A 316 -2.65 5.34 -11.53
C GLY A 316 -3.60 6.50 -11.82
N SER A 317 -4.88 6.21 -12.07
CA SER A 317 -5.81 7.18 -12.65
C SER A 317 -6.99 7.57 -11.77
N ASP A 318 -7.41 8.83 -11.83
CA ASP A 318 -8.55 9.36 -11.06
C ASP A 318 -8.49 9.13 -9.53
N LEU A 319 -7.27 9.00 -8.99
CA LEU A 319 -7.05 8.82 -7.57
C LEU A 319 -7.44 10.08 -6.79
N GLN A 320 -8.09 9.90 -5.63
CA GLN A 320 -8.41 10.96 -4.68
C GLN A 320 -7.53 10.82 -3.44
N LEU A 321 -6.47 11.62 -3.36
CA LEU A 321 -5.44 11.52 -2.34
C LEU A 321 -5.74 12.42 -1.12
N LEU A 322 -5.60 11.85 0.07
CA LEU A 322 -5.50 12.61 1.32
C LEU A 322 -4.30 12.10 2.10
N VAL A 323 -3.22 12.87 2.12
CA VAL A 323 -1.96 12.51 2.78
C VAL A 323 -1.68 13.50 3.90
N SER A 324 -1.58 13.04 5.15
CA SER A 324 -1.32 13.93 6.31
C SER A 324 -0.30 13.33 7.26
N GLU A 325 0.74 14.12 7.60
CA GLU A 325 1.84 13.71 8.50
C GLU A 325 2.56 12.43 8.03
N VAL A 326 2.96 12.40 6.75
CA VAL A 326 3.65 11.25 6.14
C VAL A 326 5.12 11.55 5.86
N SER A 327 6.00 10.90 6.60
CA SER A 327 7.45 11.04 6.48
C SER A 327 8.07 9.92 5.65
N GLY A 328 9.23 10.21 5.04
CA GLY A 328 9.84 9.36 4.00
C GLY A 328 9.78 10.01 2.62
N ALA A 329 10.51 9.46 1.65
CA ALA A 329 10.47 9.93 0.27
C ALA A 329 9.23 9.39 -0.46
N GLY A 330 8.43 10.26 -1.08
CA GLY A 330 7.25 9.92 -1.85
C GLY A 330 7.47 9.93 -3.35
N VAL A 331 6.81 9.02 -4.08
CA VAL A 331 6.70 9.04 -5.54
C VAL A 331 5.22 8.99 -5.94
N LEU A 332 4.78 9.97 -6.71
CA LEU A 332 3.42 10.05 -7.25
C LEU A 332 3.43 10.06 -8.77
N GLU A 333 2.66 9.17 -9.38
CA GLU A 333 2.52 9.05 -10.85
C GLU A 333 1.03 9.00 -11.20
N LEU A 334 0.44 10.17 -11.49
CA LEU A 334 -1.01 10.39 -11.49
C LEU A 334 -1.55 10.82 -12.86
N THR A 335 -2.72 10.29 -13.24
CA THR A 335 -3.47 10.70 -14.44
C THR A 335 -4.93 10.96 -14.09
N GLY A 336 -5.37 12.22 -14.12
CA GLY A 336 -6.68 12.62 -13.60
C GLY A 336 -6.69 12.70 -12.07
N GLY A 337 -7.87 12.84 -11.48
CA GLY A 337 -8.06 12.90 -10.03
C GLY A 337 -7.45 14.14 -9.36
N GLY A 338 -7.13 14.01 -8.08
CA GLY A 338 -6.60 15.11 -7.27
C GLY A 338 -6.44 14.78 -5.79
N GLY A 339 -6.21 15.80 -4.96
CA GLY A 339 -6.06 15.58 -3.52
C GLY A 339 -5.31 16.67 -2.74
N GLU A 340 -5.15 16.43 -1.44
CA GLU A 340 -4.42 17.28 -0.51
C GLU A 340 -3.28 16.50 0.17
N LEU A 341 -2.11 17.14 0.25
CA LEU A 341 -0.89 16.64 0.87
C LEU A 341 -0.45 17.63 1.95
N GLU A 342 -0.46 17.19 3.20
CA GLU A 342 -0.07 17.97 4.37
C GLU A 342 1.13 17.32 5.07
N ARG A 343 2.22 18.09 5.22
CA ARG A 343 3.43 17.70 5.95
C ARG A 343 3.98 16.36 5.46
N VAL A 344 4.32 16.34 4.16
CA VAL A 344 5.01 15.22 3.52
C VAL A 344 6.51 15.42 3.53
N GLY A 345 7.28 14.35 3.40
CA GLY A 345 8.74 14.42 3.19
C GLY A 345 9.14 14.93 1.80
N ALA A 346 10.32 14.53 1.32
CA ALA A 346 10.71 14.76 -0.07
C ALA A 346 9.74 14.05 -1.03
N LEU A 347 9.40 14.69 -2.16
CA LEU A 347 8.36 14.22 -3.08
C LEU A 347 8.82 14.31 -4.52
N LYS A 348 8.70 13.22 -5.27
CA LYS A 348 8.72 13.22 -6.74
C LYS A 348 7.29 13.07 -7.24
N LEU A 349 6.86 13.95 -8.13
CA LEU A 349 5.51 14.01 -8.69
C LEU A 349 5.59 14.05 -10.22
N ASP A 350 4.88 13.14 -10.89
CA ASP A 350 4.52 13.24 -12.31
C ASP A 350 2.99 13.20 -12.41
N ALA A 351 2.39 14.23 -13.04
CA ALA A 351 0.96 14.47 -12.95
C ALA A 351 0.38 14.99 -14.28
N SER A 352 -0.63 14.31 -14.80
CA SER A 352 -1.38 14.67 -16.01
C SER A 352 -2.86 14.84 -15.71
N ALA A 353 -3.49 15.95 -16.12
CA ALA A 353 -4.88 16.29 -15.81
C ALA A 353 -5.27 16.21 -14.31
N THR A 354 -4.32 16.34 -13.39
CA THR A 354 -4.51 16.14 -11.93
C THR A 354 -4.52 17.48 -11.17
N GLN A 355 -5.33 17.60 -10.11
CA GLN A 355 -5.38 18.78 -9.25
C GLN A 355 -4.87 18.48 -7.82
N LEU A 356 -3.69 18.97 -7.44
CA LEU A 356 -3.10 18.75 -6.12
C LEU A 356 -2.87 20.04 -5.33
N ALA A 357 -3.14 19.99 -4.03
CA ALA A 357 -2.71 20.98 -3.05
C ALA A 357 -1.69 20.38 -2.08
N LEU A 358 -0.50 20.98 -2.01
CA LEU A 358 0.62 20.61 -1.16
C LEU A 358 0.84 21.70 -0.12
N ARG A 359 0.38 21.45 1.11
CA ARG A 359 0.39 22.43 2.22
C ARG A 359 1.78 22.66 2.80
N ASP A 360 2.52 21.59 3.03
CA ASP A 360 3.88 21.64 3.56
C ASP A 360 4.70 20.42 3.11
N ALA A 361 5.98 20.65 2.81
CA ALA A 361 6.91 19.64 2.32
C ALA A 361 8.29 19.78 2.97
N ASP A 362 8.62 18.82 3.83
CA ASP A 362 9.89 18.67 4.54
C ASP A 362 10.97 18.13 3.57
N GLY A 363 11.37 18.94 2.59
CA GLY A 363 12.51 18.63 1.72
C GLY A 363 12.46 19.25 0.33
N GLN A 364 12.81 18.40 -0.65
CA GLN A 364 12.80 18.71 -2.08
C GLN A 364 11.53 18.13 -2.71
N VAL A 365 10.87 18.94 -3.53
CA VAL A 365 9.73 18.58 -4.36
C VAL A 365 10.18 18.68 -5.82
N ASP A 366 10.23 17.54 -6.52
CA ASP A 366 10.51 17.46 -7.95
C ASP A 366 9.20 17.16 -8.69
N ALA A 367 8.64 18.16 -9.39
CA ALA A 367 7.32 18.09 -10.01
C ALA A 367 7.40 18.20 -11.54
N THR A 368 6.80 17.24 -12.24
CA THR A 368 6.49 17.27 -13.67
C THR A 368 4.98 17.42 -13.82
N LEU A 369 4.54 18.53 -14.40
CA LEU A 369 3.13 18.83 -14.63
C LEU A 369 2.86 18.85 -16.14
N GLN A 370 2.05 17.90 -16.58
CA GLN A 370 1.59 17.69 -17.96
C GLN A 370 0.25 18.40 -18.21
N PRO A 371 -0.25 18.49 -19.46
CA PRO A 371 -1.40 19.30 -19.82
C PRO A 371 -2.63 19.10 -18.93
N GLY A 372 -3.26 20.20 -18.52
CA GLY A 372 -4.46 20.19 -17.68
C GLY A 372 -4.21 19.95 -16.19
N SER A 373 -2.97 19.71 -15.75
CA SER A 373 -2.64 19.60 -14.32
C SER A 373 -2.58 20.96 -13.62
N SER A 374 -2.84 20.95 -12.31
CA SER A 374 -2.67 22.10 -11.42
C SER A 374 -2.03 21.66 -10.11
N LEU A 375 -0.98 22.37 -9.69
CA LEU A 375 -0.32 22.17 -8.39
C LEU A 375 -0.32 23.48 -7.60
N GLU A 376 -0.92 23.48 -6.41
CA GLU A 376 -0.72 24.52 -5.39
C GLU A 376 0.33 24.02 -4.38
N VAL A 377 1.46 24.72 -4.23
CA VAL A 377 2.46 24.48 -3.18
C VAL A 377 2.45 25.67 -2.23
N GLN A 378 2.04 25.47 -0.98
CA GLN A 378 1.97 26.53 0.02
C GLN A 378 3.29 26.74 0.77
N ARG A 379 4.09 25.67 0.97
CA ARG A 379 5.45 25.73 1.53
C ARG A 379 6.28 24.55 1.02
N ALA A 380 7.54 24.83 0.65
CA ALA A 380 8.53 23.80 0.33
C ALA A 380 9.97 24.28 0.56
N GLY A 381 10.87 23.37 0.93
CA GLY A 381 12.30 23.66 1.08
C GLY A 381 12.99 23.94 -0.26
N VAL A 382 12.84 23.02 -1.21
CA VAL A 382 13.25 23.18 -2.61
C VAL A 382 12.11 22.71 -3.50
N LEU A 383 11.76 23.50 -4.51
CA LEU A 383 10.85 23.07 -5.59
C LEU A 383 11.61 23.12 -6.91
N SER A 384 11.64 21.99 -7.62
CA SER A 384 12.09 21.89 -9.00
C SER A 384 10.89 21.50 -9.85
N ALA A 385 10.45 22.38 -10.74
CA ALA A 385 9.21 22.18 -11.50
C ALA A 385 9.46 22.24 -13.02
N THR A 386 8.97 21.22 -13.73
CA THR A 386 8.77 21.25 -15.18
C THR A 386 7.27 21.36 -15.43
N VAL A 387 6.81 22.44 -16.08
CA VAL A 387 5.38 22.76 -16.22
C VAL A 387 5.04 22.93 -17.70
N ARG A 388 4.17 22.06 -18.25
CA ARG A 388 3.78 22.05 -19.67
C ARG A 388 2.26 22.11 -19.78
N GLU A 389 1.71 23.18 -20.36
CA GLU A 389 0.25 23.40 -20.53
C GLU A 389 -0.56 23.23 -19.22
N ALA A 390 0.06 23.65 -18.11
CA ALA A 390 -0.39 23.36 -16.75
C ALA A 390 -0.30 24.61 -15.85
N THR A 391 -0.91 24.52 -14.66
CA THR A 391 -0.91 25.60 -13.66
C THR A 391 -0.01 25.28 -12.46
N LEU A 392 0.80 26.24 -12.03
CA LEU A 392 1.60 26.16 -10.81
C LEU A 392 1.36 27.40 -9.95
N ILE A 393 0.83 27.19 -8.74
CA ILE A 393 0.74 28.21 -7.69
C ILE A 393 1.78 27.86 -6.63
N GLY A 394 2.75 28.75 -6.38
CA GLY A 394 3.86 28.51 -5.44
C GLY A 394 3.98 29.61 -4.40
N ARG A 395 3.98 29.24 -3.12
CA ARG A 395 4.10 30.14 -1.96
C ARG A 395 5.17 29.62 -0.99
N GLU A 396 5.79 30.52 -0.24
CA GLU A 396 6.82 30.26 0.79
C GLU A 396 7.95 29.28 0.37
N VAL A 397 8.27 29.21 -0.92
CA VAL A 397 9.29 28.29 -1.43
C VAL A 397 10.68 28.87 -1.17
N ARG A 398 11.50 28.17 -0.37
CA ARG A 398 12.84 28.66 -0.01
C ARG A 398 13.82 28.68 -1.20
N GLN A 399 13.72 27.73 -2.13
CA GLN A 399 14.46 27.74 -3.39
C GLN A 399 13.62 27.15 -4.54
N LEU A 400 13.47 27.89 -5.64
CA LEU A 400 12.71 27.45 -6.82
C LEU A 400 13.60 27.32 -8.07
N GLN A 401 13.52 26.18 -8.74
CA GLN A 401 13.99 25.92 -10.11
C GLN A 401 12.78 25.65 -11.00
N LEU A 402 12.72 26.26 -12.19
CA LEU A 402 11.54 26.23 -13.04
C LEU A 402 11.91 26.15 -14.53
N ASP A 403 11.31 25.21 -15.23
CA ASP A 403 11.21 25.16 -16.69
C ASP A 403 9.73 25.08 -17.08
N ALA A 404 9.18 26.18 -17.59
CA ALA A 404 7.77 26.31 -17.92
C ALA A 404 7.57 26.55 -19.43
N ASP A 405 6.56 25.90 -20.01
CA ASP A 405 6.14 26.08 -21.40
C ASP A 405 4.60 26.04 -21.50
N ALA A 406 4.00 27.01 -22.20
CA ALA A 406 2.55 27.20 -22.30
C ALA A 406 1.80 27.19 -20.94
N ALA A 407 2.44 27.64 -19.87
CA ALA A 407 1.98 27.48 -18.48
C ALA A 407 1.32 28.73 -17.89
N SER A 408 0.58 28.53 -16.79
CA SER A 408 0.08 29.61 -15.92
C SER A 408 0.75 29.54 -14.55
N LEU A 409 1.41 30.62 -14.13
CA LEU A 409 2.31 30.63 -12.98
C LEU A 409 1.96 31.77 -12.01
N GLU A 410 1.59 31.45 -10.76
CA GLU A 410 1.43 32.41 -9.65
C GLU A 410 2.44 32.08 -8.55
N LEU A 411 3.47 32.90 -8.38
CA LEU A 411 4.60 32.61 -7.49
C LEU A 411 4.77 33.75 -6.46
N SER A 412 4.94 33.44 -5.18
CA SER A 412 5.04 34.44 -4.12
C SER A 412 5.94 33.99 -2.96
N ALA A 413 6.52 34.96 -2.25
CA ALA A 413 7.40 34.72 -1.10
C ALA A 413 8.57 33.74 -1.39
N ILE A 414 9.10 33.77 -2.62
CA ILE A 414 10.19 32.88 -3.04
C ILE A 414 11.53 33.39 -2.50
N GLY A 415 12.22 32.59 -1.70
CA GLY A 415 13.45 33.00 -1.02
C GLY A 415 14.68 33.10 -1.93
N ARG A 416 14.81 32.18 -2.90
CA ARG A 416 15.91 32.09 -3.87
C ARG A 416 15.46 31.51 -5.20
N LEU A 417 16.06 31.98 -6.29
CA LEU A 417 15.87 31.43 -7.63
C LEU A 417 17.11 30.65 -8.09
N GLY A 418 16.90 29.48 -8.66
CA GLY A 418 17.92 28.72 -9.38
C GLY A 418 17.87 28.99 -10.89
N SER A 419 17.82 27.95 -11.72
CA SER A 419 17.51 28.05 -13.14
C SER A 419 16.03 28.36 -13.37
N TRP A 420 15.75 29.39 -14.17
CA TRP A 420 14.40 29.85 -14.49
C TRP A 420 14.29 30.08 -15.99
N LYS A 421 13.49 29.24 -16.65
CA LYS A 421 13.11 29.38 -18.05
C LYS A 421 11.60 29.34 -18.16
N VAL A 422 11.04 30.29 -18.89
CA VAL A 422 9.60 30.41 -19.11
C VAL A 422 9.39 30.69 -20.59
N ASN A 423 8.65 29.82 -21.28
CA ASN A 423 8.35 29.93 -22.71
C ASN A 423 6.83 30.03 -22.93
N ASP A 424 6.39 30.92 -23.82
CA ASP A 424 4.97 31.05 -24.26
C ASP A 424 3.93 31.03 -23.09
N SER A 425 4.28 31.56 -21.91
CA SER A 425 3.55 31.38 -20.64
C SER A 425 3.11 32.70 -19.99
N VAL A 426 2.17 32.61 -19.05
CA VAL A 426 1.76 33.74 -18.18
C VAL A 426 2.39 33.60 -16.80
N LEU A 427 3.06 34.65 -16.32
CA LEU A 427 3.78 34.67 -15.05
C LEU A 427 3.39 35.86 -14.17
N VAL A 428 2.91 35.60 -12.96
CA VAL A 428 2.77 36.59 -11.89
C VAL A 428 3.66 36.18 -10.73
N ALA A 429 4.66 37.00 -10.41
CA ALA A 429 5.67 36.70 -9.39
C ALA A 429 5.83 37.83 -8.36
N ASP A 430 5.83 37.47 -7.08
CA ASP A 430 6.22 38.31 -5.95
C ASP A 430 7.52 37.82 -5.32
N PHE A 431 8.59 38.56 -5.60
CA PHE A 431 9.96 38.34 -5.15
C PHE A 431 10.40 39.40 -4.14
N THR A 432 9.47 40.03 -3.41
CA THR A 432 9.82 40.96 -2.32
C THR A 432 10.66 40.30 -1.22
N GLY A 433 10.48 38.99 -0.97
CA GLY A 433 11.31 38.21 -0.04
C GLY A 433 12.66 37.72 -0.59
N LEU A 434 13.02 38.04 -1.84
CA LEU A 434 14.14 37.44 -2.55
C LEU A 434 15.49 38.08 -2.15
N GLY A 435 16.38 37.28 -1.58
CA GLY A 435 17.72 37.71 -1.18
C GLY A 435 18.76 37.65 -2.29
N GLY A 436 19.23 38.82 -2.77
CA GLY A 436 20.47 38.92 -3.54
C GLY A 436 20.28 39.07 -5.05
N ALA A 437 20.73 38.09 -5.83
CA ALA A 437 20.69 38.14 -7.29
C ALA A 437 19.82 37.01 -7.86
N ALA A 438 19.02 37.34 -8.87
CA ALA A 438 18.12 36.43 -9.56
C ALA A 438 18.26 36.57 -11.08
N GLY A 439 17.86 35.53 -11.80
CA GLY A 439 17.80 35.51 -13.26
C GLY A 439 16.45 34.98 -13.73
N LEU A 440 15.94 35.55 -14.82
CA LEU A 440 14.74 35.12 -15.52
C LEU A 440 15.01 35.12 -17.02
N VAL A 441 14.69 34.02 -17.71
CA VAL A 441 14.69 33.94 -19.18
C VAL A 441 13.25 33.80 -19.63
N LEU A 442 12.79 34.76 -20.44
CA LEU A 442 11.48 34.77 -21.09
C LEU A 442 11.68 34.53 -22.59
N ASP A 443 11.34 33.32 -23.05
CA ASP A 443 11.33 32.95 -24.46
C ASP A 443 9.88 33.01 -25.00
N GLY A 444 9.69 33.23 -26.30
CA GLY A 444 8.35 33.16 -26.88
C GLY A 444 7.46 34.36 -26.59
N ALA A 445 6.15 34.13 -26.61
CA ALA A 445 5.09 35.10 -26.34
C ALA A 445 4.66 35.06 -24.86
N CYS A 446 5.57 35.37 -23.94
CA CYS A 446 5.25 35.45 -22.50
C CYS A 446 4.60 36.78 -22.10
N ASP A 447 3.72 36.75 -21.10
CA ASP A 447 3.30 37.93 -20.33
C ASP A 447 3.69 37.77 -18.86
N ALA A 448 4.62 38.60 -18.38
CA ALA A 448 5.23 38.48 -17.06
C ALA A 448 5.06 39.75 -16.21
N GLY A 449 4.59 39.58 -14.98
CA GLY A 449 4.56 40.62 -13.94
C GLY A 449 5.40 40.21 -12.74
N VAL A 450 6.45 40.98 -12.42
CA VAL A 450 7.39 40.71 -11.32
C VAL A 450 7.40 41.85 -10.31
N SER A 451 7.24 41.53 -9.02
CA SER A 451 7.39 42.48 -7.91
C SER A 451 8.69 42.21 -7.14
N LEU A 452 9.46 43.25 -6.80
CA LEU A 452 10.75 43.18 -6.10
C LEU A 452 10.76 44.16 -4.92
N ALA A 453 11.50 43.87 -3.85
CA ALA A 453 11.71 44.83 -2.77
C ALA A 453 12.67 45.96 -3.19
N THR A 454 12.39 47.19 -2.78
CA THR A 454 13.28 48.34 -3.00
C THR A 454 14.47 48.31 -2.02
N PRO A 455 15.66 48.83 -2.40
CA PRO A 455 16.06 49.20 -3.75
C PRO A 455 16.30 47.96 -4.62
N CYS A 456 15.74 47.98 -5.82
CA CYS A 456 15.86 46.93 -6.82
C CYS A 456 16.57 47.45 -8.08
N PHE A 457 17.37 46.58 -8.68
CA PHE A 457 18.19 46.85 -9.85
C PHE A 457 17.86 45.85 -10.96
N VAL A 458 17.34 46.32 -12.09
CA VAL A 458 17.03 45.47 -13.25
C VAL A 458 18.19 45.53 -14.24
N ARG A 459 18.78 44.37 -14.54
CA ARG A 459 19.87 44.24 -15.51
C ARG A 459 19.43 43.40 -16.69
N LEU A 460 19.51 43.96 -17.89
CA LEU A 460 19.28 43.21 -19.11
C LEU A 460 20.52 42.41 -19.48
N GLU A 461 20.31 41.14 -19.79
CA GLU A 461 21.26 40.20 -20.40
C GLU A 461 20.66 39.73 -21.74
N GLY A 462 21.45 39.08 -22.59
CA GLY A 462 20.92 38.49 -23.82
C GLY A 462 21.00 39.32 -25.10
N ARG A 463 20.18 38.93 -26.09
CA ARG A 463 20.28 39.34 -27.51
C ARG A 463 19.43 40.55 -27.89
N THR A 464 18.67 41.12 -26.96
CA THR A 464 17.72 42.21 -27.23
C THR A 464 18.39 43.41 -27.90
N THR A 465 17.75 43.89 -28.97
CA THR A 465 17.90 45.26 -29.47
C THR A 465 17.65 46.27 -28.34
N PRO A 466 18.23 47.48 -28.40
CA PRO A 466 18.15 48.44 -27.31
C PRO A 466 16.69 48.83 -27.04
N LEU A 467 16.18 48.43 -25.87
CA LEU A 467 14.83 48.69 -25.37
C LEU A 467 13.74 48.04 -26.24
N SER A 468 13.60 46.71 -26.15
CA SER A 468 12.43 46.00 -26.67
C SER A 468 11.15 46.58 -26.05
N SER A 469 10.11 46.74 -26.87
CA SER A 469 8.85 47.43 -26.50
C SER A 469 8.05 46.74 -25.39
N GLY A 470 8.40 45.49 -25.04
CA GLY A 470 7.74 44.71 -23.99
C GLY A 470 8.22 45.00 -22.56
N LEU A 471 9.35 45.67 -22.34
CA LEU A 471 9.88 45.90 -21.00
C LEU A 471 9.34 47.19 -20.36
N ARG A 472 8.72 47.06 -19.18
CA ARG A 472 8.31 48.19 -18.33
C ARG A 472 8.87 48.04 -16.92
N VAL A 473 9.70 48.98 -16.48
CA VAL A 473 10.27 49.02 -15.12
C VAL A 473 9.70 50.22 -14.36
N VAL A 474 9.22 49.99 -13.13
CA VAL A 474 8.66 51.01 -12.24
C VAL A 474 9.25 50.81 -10.84
N GLY A 475 9.83 51.84 -10.22
CA GLY A 475 10.38 51.75 -8.85
C GLY A 475 11.71 51.00 -8.70
N CYS A 476 12.30 50.49 -9.79
CA CYS A 476 13.64 49.91 -9.82
C CYS A 476 14.56 50.70 -10.77
N GLU A 477 15.87 50.69 -10.51
CA GLU A 477 16.86 51.31 -11.41
C GLU A 477 17.28 50.31 -12.53
N ILE A 478 17.32 50.76 -13.78
CA ILE A 478 17.83 49.95 -14.90
C ILE A 478 19.36 50.08 -14.97
N MET A 479 20.05 48.95 -14.81
CA MET A 479 21.51 48.87 -14.89
C MET A 479 22.01 48.75 -16.33
N THR A 480 22.80 49.73 -16.75
CA THR A 480 23.59 49.63 -17.99
C THR A 480 24.82 48.72 -17.81
N PRO A 481 25.35 48.12 -18.90
CA PRO A 481 26.59 47.35 -18.88
C PRO A 481 27.80 48.11 -18.30
N GLN A 482 27.82 49.45 -18.40
CA GLN A 482 28.90 50.28 -17.87
C GLN A 482 28.83 50.42 -16.34
N GLN A 483 27.64 50.62 -15.75
CA GLN A 483 27.44 50.68 -14.30
C GLN A 483 27.86 49.37 -13.60
N ASN A 484 27.65 48.22 -14.27
CA ASN A 484 27.99 46.90 -13.76
C ASN A 484 29.49 46.74 -13.39
N ARG A 485 30.41 47.46 -14.07
CA ARG A 485 31.85 47.43 -13.74
C ARG A 485 32.18 48.11 -12.40
N ARG A 486 31.44 49.17 -12.02
CA ARG A 486 31.65 49.88 -10.74
C ARG A 486 31.10 49.08 -9.56
N MET A 487 29.96 48.41 -9.75
CA MET A 487 29.28 47.61 -8.72
C MET A 487 30.10 46.44 -8.17
N ARG A 488 30.97 45.81 -8.98
CA ARG A 488 31.76 44.64 -8.57
C ARG A 488 32.72 44.86 -7.39
N HIS A 489 33.06 46.11 -7.07
CA HIS A 489 34.05 46.44 -6.03
C HIS A 489 33.49 47.18 -4.80
N GLY A 490 32.21 47.59 -4.80
CA GLY A 490 31.64 48.41 -3.74
C GLY A 490 30.13 48.25 -3.61
N GLY A 491 29.63 47.02 -3.76
CA GLY A 491 28.22 46.68 -3.95
C GLY A 491 27.26 47.49 -3.08
N LEU A 492 26.24 48.08 -3.74
CA LEU A 492 25.29 49.03 -3.15
C LEU A 492 24.65 48.50 -1.86
N GLN A 493 25.20 48.96 -0.74
CA GLN A 493 24.56 48.89 0.56
C GLN A 493 23.53 50.01 0.64
N ARG A 494 22.30 49.66 1.05
CA ARG A 494 21.32 50.57 1.61
C ARG A 494 21.94 51.32 2.79
N LEU A 495 21.35 52.44 3.19
CA LEU A 495 21.76 53.17 4.40
C LEU A 495 21.59 52.34 5.70
N ASP A 496 20.76 51.29 5.66
CA ASP A 496 20.61 50.28 6.72
C ASP A 496 21.55 49.05 6.56
N GLY A 497 22.46 49.07 5.58
CA GLY A 497 23.42 47.99 5.31
C GLY A 497 22.90 46.83 4.47
N GLY A 498 21.60 46.75 4.18
CA GLY A 498 21.01 45.73 3.32
C GLY A 498 21.51 45.84 1.87
N ARG A 499 21.70 44.70 1.19
CA ARG A 499 22.06 44.69 -0.24
C ARG A 499 20.79 44.74 -1.09
N GLY A 500 20.72 45.67 -2.04
CA GLY A 500 19.60 45.73 -2.98
C GLY A 500 19.54 44.52 -3.92
N THR A 501 18.34 44.16 -4.37
CA THR A 501 18.11 42.96 -5.19
C THR A 501 18.46 43.22 -6.65
N VAL A 502 19.30 42.36 -7.25
CA VAL A 502 19.72 42.46 -8.65
C VAL A 502 18.99 41.43 -9.49
N PHE A 503 18.02 41.88 -10.26
CA PHE A 503 17.19 41.05 -11.14
C PHE A 503 17.73 41.07 -12.56
N ARG A 504 18.21 39.93 -13.05
CA ARG A 504 18.72 39.75 -14.41
C ARG A 504 17.62 39.21 -15.30
N VAL A 505 17.48 39.77 -16.49
CA VAL A 505 16.43 39.38 -17.44
C VAL A 505 17.04 39.19 -18.82
N ASP A 506 16.75 38.05 -19.45
CA ASP A 506 16.79 37.85 -20.90
C ASP A 506 15.33 37.73 -21.39
N ILE A 507 14.99 38.37 -22.50
CA ILE A 507 13.60 38.52 -22.96
C ILE A 507 13.50 38.52 -24.49
N ASP A 508 12.66 37.65 -25.04
CA ASP A 508 12.38 37.58 -26.48
C ASP A 508 11.60 38.83 -26.97
N ASP A 509 11.66 39.13 -28.27
CA ASP A 509 11.03 40.31 -28.86
C ASP A 509 9.49 40.28 -28.82
N ARG A 510 8.92 39.08 -28.70
CA ARG A 510 7.49 38.79 -28.53
C ARG A 510 7.01 38.82 -27.07
N SER A 511 7.91 38.86 -26.09
CA SER A 511 7.56 38.80 -24.67
C SER A 511 7.31 40.18 -24.05
N THR A 512 6.40 40.25 -23.07
CA THR A 512 6.16 41.44 -22.24
C THR A 512 6.56 41.18 -20.78
N LEU A 513 7.24 42.14 -20.16
CA LEU A 513 7.65 42.08 -18.77
C LEU A 513 7.42 43.42 -18.06
N THR A 514 6.59 43.39 -17.01
CA THR A 514 6.45 44.51 -16.07
C THR A 514 7.16 44.20 -14.75
N VAL A 515 8.24 44.93 -14.43
CA VAL A 515 8.93 44.87 -13.14
C VAL A 515 8.51 46.04 -12.25
N ARG A 516 8.11 45.77 -11.00
CA ARG A 516 7.68 46.76 -10.02
C ARG A 516 8.49 46.65 -8.73
N GLY A 517 9.13 47.74 -8.32
CA GLY A 517 9.62 47.92 -6.96
C GLY A 517 8.45 48.13 -5.99
N ARG A 518 8.53 47.50 -4.81
CA ARG A 518 7.66 47.74 -3.65
C ARG A 518 8.52 48.00 -2.42
N ASP A 519 8.06 48.91 -1.56
CA ASP A 519 8.72 49.30 -0.31
C ASP A 519 8.37 48.36 0.86
#